data_AF-G5C3H9-F1
#
_entry.id   AF-G5C3H9-F1
#
_cell.length_a   1.000
_cell.length_b   1.000
_cell.length_c   1.000
_cell.angle_alpha   90.00
_cell.angle_beta   90.00
_cell.angle_gamma   90.00
#
_symmetry.space_group_name_H-M   'P 1'
#
loop_
_entity.id
_entity.type
_entity.pdbx_description
1 polymer ?
#
loop_
_entity_poly.entity_id
_entity_poly.type
_entity_poly.pdbx_seq_one_letter_code
_entity_poly.pdbx_strand_id
1 'polypeptide(L)'
;MEIPAVSPLGVKDISQPQQWEKNSQENLDSTTHYRQQPGDPPTETLEQGVSPEPANRSLKNLHETENLVDGLEGDADKSHESICEMPGSLQASDLWYCPDGSFVKKIIIRGHGLDKPKLGSRCRVLAFGFPFGSELREGWTELTVGVGPWRDETWGELIEKCLESMCQGEEAELQLPGHSGPPVRLTLDSFTQGRDSWELETSEKEALAREERARGTELFRAGNPEGAARCYGRALRLLLTLPPPGPPERIDLHANLAACQLLLGQPQLAAQNCDRVLEREPGHLKALYRRGVAQAALGNLEKATADLKRVLAVDPKNRAAQEELGKVVIEGKKQDAGLAQGLRKMFD
;
A
#
# COMPACT_ATOMS: atom_id res chain seq x y z
N MET A 1 -37.37 -68.13 -18.63
CA MET A 1 -38.13 -67.93 -17.38
C MET A 1 -37.84 -66.50 -16.95
N GLU A 2 -38.45 -65.49 -17.56
CA GLU A 2 -39.87 -65.10 -17.53
C GLU A 2 -40.10 -63.95 -16.52
N ILE A 3 -40.63 -62.87 -17.06
CA ILE A 3 -41.31 -61.71 -16.44
C ILE A 3 -42.83 -61.94 -16.71
N PRO A 4 -43.85 -61.19 -16.18
CA PRO A 4 -43.84 -59.97 -15.34
C PRO A 4 -45.01 -59.91 -14.29
N ALA A 5 -45.40 -58.67 -13.91
CA ALA A 5 -46.77 -58.19 -13.54
C ALA A 5 -47.19 -58.24 -12.05
N VAL A 6 -48.09 -57.38 -11.50
CA VAL A 6 -48.73 -56.09 -11.90
C VAL A 6 -49.30 -55.39 -10.63
N SER A 7 -49.64 -54.10 -10.68
CA SER A 7 -50.34 -53.26 -9.65
C SER A 7 -51.86 -53.65 -9.48
N PRO A 8 -52.85 -52.87 -8.92
CA PRO A 8 -52.90 -51.47 -8.41
C PRO A 8 -53.87 -51.20 -7.18
N LEU A 9 -54.18 -49.91 -6.94
CA LEU A 9 -55.42 -49.28 -6.37
C LEU A 9 -55.42 -48.64 -4.95
N GLY A 10 -55.99 -47.43 -4.88
CA GLY A 10 -56.36 -46.69 -3.64
C GLY A 10 -56.05 -45.16 -3.66
N VAL A 11 -56.56 -44.32 -4.57
CA VAL A 11 -57.91 -43.67 -4.60
C VAL A 11 -58.05 -42.42 -3.67
N LYS A 12 -58.17 -41.24 -4.33
CA LYS A 12 -58.77 -39.92 -3.92
C LYS A 12 -57.93 -38.98 -2.98
N ASP A 13 -58.05 -37.64 -2.98
CA ASP A 13 -58.82 -36.68 -3.84
C ASP A 13 -58.28 -35.20 -3.82
N ILE A 14 -58.69 -34.40 -4.83
CA ILE A 14 -59.16 -32.97 -4.84
C ILE A 14 -58.63 -32.00 -3.74
N SER A 15 -58.01 -30.83 -3.98
CA SER A 15 -58.29 -29.78 -5.00
C SER A 15 -57.16 -28.75 -5.20
N GLN A 16 -57.04 -28.18 -6.41
CA GLN A 16 -56.62 -26.79 -6.70
C GLN A 16 -57.72 -26.12 -7.55
N PRO A 17 -57.80 -24.78 -7.69
CA PRO A 17 -57.19 -24.17 -8.89
C PRO A 17 -56.73 -22.69 -8.82
N GLN A 18 -55.66 -22.41 -9.57
CA GLN A 18 -55.43 -21.29 -10.52
C GLN A 18 -55.57 -19.79 -10.15
N GLN A 19 -54.44 -19.08 -10.38
CA GLN A 19 -54.25 -17.87 -11.20
C GLN A 19 -55.26 -16.70 -11.17
N TRP A 20 -54.73 -15.50 -10.94
CA TRP A 20 -55.01 -14.35 -11.80
C TRP A 20 -53.72 -13.57 -12.10
N GLU A 21 -53.57 -13.07 -13.33
CA GLU A 21 -52.53 -12.11 -13.70
C GLU A 21 -53.14 -10.70 -13.77
N LYS A 22 -52.41 -9.68 -13.27
CA LYS A 22 -52.20 -8.40 -13.96
C LYS A 22 -51.22 -7.47 -13.24
N ASN A 23 -50.42 -6.76 -14.03
CA ASN A 23 -49.54 -5.67 -13.61
C ASN A 23 -50.28 -4.56 -12.86
N SER A 24 -49.59 -3.88 -11.94
CA SER A 24 -49.24 -2.44 -12.06
C SER A 24 -48.22 -2.00 -11.00
N GLN A 25 -47.50 -0.93 -11.34
CA GLN A 25 -46.51 -0.12 -10.63
C GLN A 25 -46.51 0.00 -9.09
N GLU A 26 -45.35 0.50 -8.61
CA GLU A 26 -45.04 1.07 -7.28
C GLU A 26 -44.93 0.03 -6.13
N ASN A 27 -43.89 0.05 -5.28
CA ASN A 27 -43.08 1.18 -4.84
C ASN A 27 -41.61 0.80 -4.58
N LEU A 28 -40.70 1.79 -4.66
CA LEU A 28 -39.40 1.69 -4.00
C LEU A 28 -39.63 1.84 -2.49
N ASP A 29 -39.17 0.90 -1.68
CA ASP A 29 -38.53 1.19 -0.39
C ASP A 29 -38.04 -0.11 0.26
N SER A 30 -36.74 -0.18 0.53
CA SER A 30 -36.13 -1.21 1.37
C SER A 30 -34.83 -0.66 1.93
N THR A 31 -34.96 0.11 3.00
CA THR A 31 -33.89 0.71 3.80
C THR A 31 -32.93 -0.36 4.30
N THR A 32 -31.82 -0.59 3.58
CA THR A 32 -30.73 -1.43 4.06
C THR A 32 -30.03 -0.73 5.22
N HIS A 33 -30.45 -1.02 6.45
CA HIS A 33 -29.71 -0.63 7.65
C HIS A 33 -28.31 -1.25 7.59
N TYR A 34 -27.32 -0.46 7.18
CA TYR A 34 -25.91 -0.85 7.23
C TYR A 34 -25.49 -0.98 8.70
N ARG A 35 -25.55 -2.22 9.19
CA ARG A 35 -24.99 -2.64 10.47
C ARG A 35 -23.49 -2.36 10.43
N GLN A 36 -22.98 -1.55 11.35
CA GLN A 36 -21.53 -1.39 11.54
C GLN A 36 -20.92 -2.78 11.76
N GLN A 37 -19.96 -3.18 10.91
CA GLN A 37 -19.23 -4.42 11.14
C GLN A 37 -18.17 -4.18 12.22
N PRO A 38 -18.06 -5.08 13.22
CA PRO A 38 -17.09 -4.93 14.31
C PRO A 38 -15.68 -5.18 13.77
N GLY A 39 -14.94 -4.10 13.51
CA GLY A 39 -13.57 -4.19 13.01
C GLY A 39 -13.07 -2.92 12.31
N ASP A 40 -13.96 -2.14 11.71
CA ASP A 40 -13.55 -0.96 10.93
C ASP A 40 -12.90 0.14 11.79
N PRO A 41 -11.88 0.85 11.27
CA PRO A 41 -11.42 2.08 11.90
C PRO A 41 -12.53 3.14 11.89
N PRO A 42 -12.78 3.84 13.01
CA PRO A 42 -13.85 4.82 13.10
C PRO A 42 -13.58 6.02 12.18
N THR A 43 -14.64 6.57 11.60
CA THR A 43 -14.55 7.80 10.78
C THR A 43 -14.06 9.00 11.60
N GLU A 44 -14.18 8.92 12.93
CA GLU A 44 -13.78 9.93 13.92
C GLU A 44 -12.27 10.24 13.93
N THR A 45 -11.39 9.34 13.47
CA THR A 45 -9.93 9.58 13.47
C THR A 45 -9.50 10.71 12.52
N LEU A 46 -10.39 11.17 11.61
CA LEU A 46 -10.17 12.34 10.76
C LEU A 46 -10.67 13.66 11.38
N GLU A 47 -11.28 13.66 12.58
CA GLU A 47 -11.81 14.88 13.22
C GLU A 47 -10.73 15.76 13.89
N GLN A 48 -9.50 15.28 14.06
CA GLN A 48 -8.41 16.07 14.64
C GLN A 48 -7.52 16.67 13.54
N GLY A 49 -7.88 17.90 13.15
CA GLY A 49 -7.19 18.62 12.08
C GLY A 49 -5.79 19.09 12.45
N VAL A 50 -4.83 18.90 11.53
CA VAL A 50 -3.57 19.65 11.47
C VAL A 50 -3.56 20.41 10.15
N SER A 51 -3.51 21.74 10.22
CA SER A 51 -3.46 22.61 9.04
C SER A 51 -2.01 22.78 8.57
N PRO A 52 -1.67 22.49 7.31
CA PRO A 52 -0.36 22.82 6.76
C PRO A 52 -0.33 24.28 6.29
N GLU A 53 0.58 25.09 6.86
CA GLU A 53 0.93 26.40 6.28
C GLU A 53 1.85 26.22 5.05
N PRO A 54 1.76 27.08 4.03
CA PRO A 54 2.59 26.98 2.83
C PRO A 54 4.01 27.50 3.07
N ALA A 55 4.99 26.59 3.04
CA ALA A 55 6.41 26.93 3.13
C ALA A 55 6.93 27.62 1.85
N ASN A 56 6.86 28.96 1.83
CA ASN A 56 7.44 29.80 0.80
C ASN A 56 8.97 29.86 0.98
N ARG A 57 9.77 29.30 0.05
CA ARG A 57 11.23 29.48 0.00
C ARG A 57 11.73 29.86 -1.38
N SER A 58 12.47 30.97 -1.41
CA SER A 58 12.92 31.64 -2.63
C SER A 58 13.97 30.83 -3.39
N LEU A 59 13.76 30.68 -4.69
CA LEU A 59 14.83 30.36 -5.63
C LEU A 59 15.81 31.54 -5.71
N LYS A 60 17.11 31.27 -5.52
CA LYS A 60 18.19 32.15 -5.99
C LYS A 60 19.02 31.37 -7.00
N ASN A 61 19.25 32.02 -8.13
CA ASN A 61 20.02 31.50 -9.25
C ASN A 61 21.45 31.10 -8.82
N LEU A 62 21.98 30.07 -9.46
CA LEU A 62 23.35 30.07 -9.95
C LEU A 62 23.35 29.56 -11.40
N HIS A 63 24.10 30.24 -12.24
CA HIS A 63 24.26 30.01 -13.68
C HIS A 63 25.63 29.37 -13.92
N GLU A 64 25.81 28.76 -15.10
CA GLU A 64 27.12 28.38 -15.67
C GLU A 64 27.86 27.24 -14.90
N THR A 65 28.59 26.33 -15.55
CA THR A 65 29.15 26.29 -16.91
C THR A 65 28.95 24.93 -17.59
N GLU A 66 28.52 24.93 -18.87
CA GLU A 66 28.84 23.84 -19.80
C GLU A 66 30.16 24.18 -20.51
N ASN A 67 31.07 23.22 -20.69
CA ASN A 67 31.98 23.23 -21.84
C ASN A 67 32.78 21.92 -22.03
N LEU A 68 32.90 21.57 -23.32
CA LEU A 68 33.99 20.83 -23.97
C LEU A 68 34.24 19.36 -23.55
N VAL A 69 33.74 18.47 -24.41
CA VAL A 69 34.36 17.17 -24.70
C VAL A 69 35.15 17.32 -26.00
N ASP A 70 36.44 17.00 -25.98
CA ASP A 70 37.24 16.76 -27.18
C ASP A 70 38.17 15.56 -26.88
N GLY A 71 38.28 14.63 -27.82
CA GLY A 71 38.92 13.33 -27.59
C GLY A 71 40.41 13.28 -27.95
N LEU A 72 41.08 12.16 -27.66
CA LEU A 72 42.29 11.69 -28.36
C LEU A 72 42.51 10.18 -28.10
N GLU A 73 42.92 9.46 -29.14
CA GLU A 73 43.37 8.05 -29.08
C GLU A 73 44.87 7.96 -28.70
N GLY A 74 45.32 6.81 -28.18
CA GLY A 74 46.74 6.55 -27.89
C GLY A 74 47.01 5.11 -27.42
N ASP A 75 48.00 4.46 -28.03
CA ASP A 75 48.27 3.01 -27.96
C ASP A 75 49.25 2.55 -26.85
N ALA A 76 49.44 1.23 -26.73
CA ALA A 76 50.26 0.47 -25.75
C ALA A 76 51.75 0.91 -25.60
N ASP A 77 52.47 0.66 -24.49
CA ASP A 77 53.01 -0.67 -24.08
C ASP A 77 53.76 -0.65 -22.71
N LYS A 78 53.91 -1.83 -22.08
CA LYS A 78 54.79 -2.27 -20.94
C LYS A 78 55.46 -1.26 -19.97
N SER A 79 55.31 -1.52 -18.66
CA SER A 79 56.40 -2.11 -17.81
C SER A 79 55.95 -2.50 -16.39
N HIS A 80 56.60 -3.50 -15.80
CA HIS A 80 56.45 -3.92 -14.40
C HIS A 80 57.05 -2.89 -13.42
N GLU A 81 56.38 -2.60 -12.30
CA GLU A 81 57.05 -2.49 -10.99
C GLU A 81 56.09 -2.70 -9.80
N SER A 82 56.64 -3.15 -8.68
CA SER A 82 55.89 -3.66 -7.52
C SER A 82 55.62 -2.55 -6.49
N ILE A 83 54.36 -2.35 -6.09
CA ILE A 83 53.97 -1.44 -5.00
C ILE A 83 52.95 -2.13 -4.07
N CYS A 84 53.14 -1.91 -2.77
CA CYS A 84 52.46 -2.57 -1.66
C CYS A 84 50.93 -2.57 -1.72
N GLU A 85 50.33 -3.64 -1.17
CA GLU A 85 48.90 -3.77 -0.94
C GLU A 85 48.39 -2.66 0.00
N MET A 86 47.51 -1.81 -0.54
CA MET A 86 46.64 -0.93 0.23
C MET A 86 45.26 -1.58 0.37
N PRO A 87 44.51 -1.36 1.46
CA PRO A 87 43.27 -2.07 1.72
C PRO A 87 42.16 -1.68 0.72
N GLY A 88 41.87 -2.58 -0.21
CA GLY A 88 40.60 -2.77 -0.91
C GLY A 88 39.94 -1.52 -1.50
N SER A 89 40.24 -1.22 -2.76
CA SER A 89 39.28 -0.48 -3.59
C SER A 89 38.00 -1.30 -3.75
N LEU A 90 36.86 -0.74 -3.36
CA LEU A 90 35.56 -1.40 -3.52
C LEU A 90 35.28 -1.61 -5.01
N GLN A 91 35.25 -2.87 -5.43
CA GLN A 91 34.89 -3.22 -6.79
C GLN A 91 33.37 -3.11 -6.95
N ALA A 92 32.91 -2.68 -8.12
CA ALA A 92 31.47 -2.53 -8.41
C ALA A 92 30.67 -3.84 -8.21
N SER A 93 31.33 -5.00 -8.21
CA SER A 93 30.72 -6.31 -7.96
C SER A 93 30.29 -6.55 -6.51
N ASP A 94 30.66 -5.70 -5.55
CA ASP A 94 30.31 -5.83 -4.13
C ASP A 94 29.16 -4.89 -3.71
N LEU A 95 28.56 -4.15 -4.66
CA LEU A 95 27.39 -3.30 -4.42
C LEU A 95 26.14 -3.90 -5.09
N TRP A 96 25.05 -4.01 -4.34
CA TRP A 96 23.73 -4.36 -4.84
C TRP A 96 22.77 -3.20 -4.55
N TYR A 97 22.04 -2.75 -5.58
CA TYR A 97 21.11 -1.63 -5.49
C TYR A 97 19.69 -2.17 -5.34
N CYS A 98 18.96 -1.73 -4.30
CA CYS A 98 17.57 -2.11 -4.16
C CYS A 98 16.75 -1.53 -5.33
N PRO A 99 15.91 -2.30 -6.04
CA PRO A 99 15.23 -1.84 -7.26
C PRO A 99 14.32 -0.60 -7.10
N ASP A 100 13.87 -0.32 -5.88
CA ASP A 100 13.05 0.86 -5.54
C ASP A 100 13.87 2.05 -5.00
N GLY A 101 15.21 1.93 -4.97
CA GLY A 101 16.12 2.95 -4.44
C GLY A 101 16.14 3.08 -2.92
N SER A 102 15.45 2.22 -2.17
CA SER A 102 15.32 2.36 -0.71
C SER A 102 16.64 2.17 0.06
N PHE A 103 17.58 1.37 -0.47
CA PHE A 103 18.93 1.21 0.07
C PHE A 103 19.93 0.68 -0.97
N VAL A 104 21.22 0.86 -0.68
CA VAL A 104 22.33 0.16 -1.32
C VAL A 104 22.91 -0.84 -0.34
N LYS A 105 22.99 -2.11 -0.73
CA LYS A 105 23.61 -3.18 0.04
C LYS A 105 25.06 -3.34 -0.39
N LYS A 106 26.00 -3.08 0.50
CA LYS A 106 27.43 -3.31 0.31
C LYS A 106 27.81 -4.65 0.93
N ILE A 107 28.17 -5.61 0.09
CA ILE A 107 28.54 -6.97 0.49
C ILE A 107 29.95 -6.92 1.10
N ILE A 108 30.07 -7.32 2.36
CA ILE A 108 31.33 -7.38 3.12
C ILE A 108 31.92 -8.78 3.06
N ILE A 109 31.08 -9.80 3.24
CA ILE A 109 31.42 -11.22 3.06
C ILE A 109 30.42 -11.79 2.07
N ARG A 110 30.92 -12.38 0.97
CA ARG A 110 30.06 -13.03 -0.02
C ARG A 110 29.50 -14.34 0.52
N GLY A 111 28.19 -14.50 0.44
CA GLY A 111 27.53 -15.77 0.76
C GLY A 111 27.80 -16.85 -0.28
N HIS A 112 27.29 -18.05 -0.01
CA HIS A 112 27.38 -19.24 -0.84
C HIS A 112 25.98 -19.78 -1.18
N GLY A 113 25.92 -20.60 -2.23
CA GLY A 113 24.65 -21.09 -2.79
C GLY A 113 23.96 -20.07 -3.69
N LEU A 114 22.89 -20.52 -4.36
CA LEU A 114 22.04 -19.70 -5.22
C LEU A 114 20.66 -19.44 -4.60
N ASP A 115 20.25 -20.28 -3.65
CA ASP A 115 19.02 -20.13 -2.91
C ASP A 115 19.06 -18.89 -2.02
N LYS A 116 17.90 -18.28 -1.83
CA LYS A 116 17.70 -17.09 -1.00
C LYS A 116 16.47 -17.26 -0.10
N PRO A 117 16.41 -16.56 1.03
CA PRO A 117 15.18 -16.44 1.82
C PRO A 117 13.97 -16.03 0.97
N LYS A 118 12.84 -16.68 1.23
CA LYS A 118 11.53 -16.42 0.62
C LYS A 118 10.46 -16.35 1.71
N LEU A 119 9.22 -16.04 1.37
CA LEU A 119 8.11 -16.03 2.34
C LEU A 119 8.05 -17.34 3.14
N GLY A 120 8.05 -17.22 4.47
CA GLY A 120 8.10 -18.36 5.41
C GLY A 120 9.49 -18.93 5.69
N SER A 121 10.56 -18.45 5.04
CA SER A 121 11.93 -18.79 5.41
C SER A 121 12.25 -18.30 6.81
N ARG A 122 12.56 -19.21 7.72
CA ARG A 122 13.17 -18.88 9.01
C ARG A 122 14.65 -18.64 8.79
N CYS A 123 15.11 -17.42 9.08
CA CYS A 123 16.47 -16.95 8.87
C CYS A 123 17.12 -16.68 10.22
N ARG A 124 18.30 -17.27 10.44
CA ARG A 124 19.15 -16.91 11.58
C ARG A 124 20.08 -15.78 11.15
N VAL A 125 19.95 -14.64 11.84
CA VAL A 125 20.62 -13.40 11.44
C VAL A 125 21.39 -12.78 12.60
N LEU A 126 22.51 -12.13 12.29
CA LEU A 126 23.23 -11.25 13.20
C LEU A 126 22.96 -9.80 12.79
N ALA A 127 22.38 -9.02 13.70
CA ALA A 127 22.02 -7.62 13.49
C ALA A 127 22.95 -6.70 14.29
N PHE A 128 23.42 -5.61 13.68
CA PHE A 128 24.26 -4.62 14.36
C PHE A 128 24.04 -3.20 13.83
N GLY A 129 24.12 -2.19 14.70
CA GLY A 129 24.06 -0.77 14.31
C GLY A 129 22.65 -0.25 13.99
N PHE A 130 21.60 -1.05 14.21
CA PHE A 130 20.22 -0.59 14.07
C PHE A 130 19.91 0.46 15.17
N PRO A 131 19.17 1.54 14.86
CA PRO A 131 18.92 2.61 15.82
C PRO A 131 18.02 2.17 16.97
N PHE A 132 18.20 2.79 18.14
CA PHE A 132 17.33 2.59 19.30
C PHE A 132 15.86 2.78 18.94
N GLY A 133 15.03 1.81 19.34
CA GLY A 133 13.61 1.78 19.00
C GLY A 133 13.28 0.93 17.77
N SER A 134 14.23 0.18 17.21
CA SER A 134 13.91 -1.00 16.39
C SER A 134 13.65 -2.23 17.26
N GLU A 135 12.64 -3.04 16.94
CA GLU A 135 12.40 -4.36 17.56
C GLU A 135 13.56 -5.34 17.34
N LEU A 136 14.36 -5.11 16.30
CA LEU A 136 15.55 -5.89 16.00
C LEU A 136 16.68 -5.58 17.00
N ARG A 137 16.82 -6.44 18.01
CA ARG A 137 17.90 -6.36 19.01
C ARG A 137 19.25 -6.61 18.36
N GLU A 138 20.27 -5.86 18.78
CA GLU A 138 21.65 -6.16 18.40
C GLU A 138 22.06 -7.58 18.87
N GLY A 139 22.76 -8.29 18.00
CA GLY A 139 23.16 -9.68 18.22
C GLY A 139 22.38 -10.68 17.35
N TRP A 140 22.44 -11.95 17.76
CA TRP A 140 21.81 -13.06 17.04
C TRP A 140 20.32 -13.14 17.32
N THR A 141 19.52 -13.23 16.25
CA THR A 141 18.07 -13.42 16.32
C THR A 141 17.57 -14.34 15.19
N GLU A 142 16.36 -14.88 15.34
CA GLU A 142 15.67 -15.64 14.30
C GLU A 142 14.49 -14.82 13.78
N LEU A 143 14.45 -14.57 12.48
CA LEU A 143 13.35 -13.88 11.79
C LEU A 143 12.66 -14.87 10.85
N THR A 144 11.37 -14.67 10.60
CA THR A 144 10.66 -15.40 9.53
C THR A 144 10.26 -14.41 8.45
N VAL A 145 10.80 -14.54 7.24
CA VAL A 145 10.48 -13.64 6.12
C VAL A 145 8.97 -13.62 5.89
N GLY A 146 8.40 -12.43 5.84
CA GLY A 146 6.96 -12.22 5.74
C GLY A 146 6.12 -12.57 6.98
N VAL A 147 6.70 -12.83 8.17
CA VAL A 147 5.93 -13.13 9.39
C VAL A 147 6.55 -12.47 10.64
N GLY A 148 5.70 -11.85 11.47
CA GLY A 148 6.07 -11.31 12.80
C GLY A 148 6.10 -9.77 12.90
N PRO A 149 6.14 -9.23 14.14
CA PRO A 149 5.97 -7.79 14.42
C PRO A 149 7.16 -6.92 14.01
N TRP A 150 8.37 -7.49 13.93
CA TRP A 150 9.59 -6.81 13.45
C TRP A 150 9.45 -6.16 12.05
N ARG A 151 8.40 -6.55 11.31
CA ARG A 151 8.03 -6.02 10.00
C ARG A 151 7.26 -4.69 10.03
N ASP A 152 6.63 -4.36 11.15
CA ASP A 152 5.63 -3.29 11.23
C ASP A 152 6.26 -1.91 11.44
N GLU A 153 7.56 -1.89 11.74
CA GLU A 153 8.44 -0.73 11.84
C GLU A 153 9.10 -0.36 10.50
N THR A 154 9.66 0.85 10.41
CA THR A 154 10.35 1.38 9.22
C THR A 154 11.50 0.48 8.72
N TRP A 155 12.18 -0.22 9.63
CA TRP A 155 13.29 -1.12 9.27
C TRP A 155 12.85 -2.48 8.75
N GLY A 156 11.66 -2.96 9.12
CA GLY A 156 11.20 -4.31 8.81
C GLY A 156 11.18 -4.60 7.31
N GLU A 157 10.68 -3.66 6.51
CA GLU A 157 10.66 -3.77 5.05
C GLU A 157 12.07 -3.73 4.41
N LEU A 158 13.00 -2.97 4.99
CA LEU A 158 14.40 -2.90 4.53
C LEU A 158 15.15 -4.20 4.84
N ILE A 159 14.99 -4.73 6.05
CA ILE A 159 15.57 -6.00 6.48
C ILE A 159 15.05 -7.14 5.60
N GLU A 160 13.75 -7.19 5.35
CA GLU A 160 13.12 -8.24 4.53
C GLU A 160 13.64 -8.22 3.08
N LYS A 161 13.65 -7.06 2.41
CA LYS A 161 14.25 -6.89 1.08
C LYS A 161 15.74 -7.24 1.07
N CYS A 162 16.47 -6.94 2.14
CA CYS A 162 17.86 -7.32 2.28
C CYS A 162 17.99 -8.85 2.33
N LEU A 163 17.24 -9.53 3.19
CA LEU A 163 17.25 -10.99 3.31
C LEU A 163 16.89 -11.69 2.00
N GLU A 164 15.82 -11.25 1.30
CA GLU A 164 15.44 -11.78 -0.02
C GLU A 164 16.54 -11.60 -1.10
N SER A 165 17.49 -10.68 -0.87
CA SER A 165 18.63 -10.45 -1.77
C SER A 165 19.91 -11.22 -1.38
N MET A 166 20.01 -11.76 -0.16
CA MET A 166 21.22 -12.36 0.41
C MET A 166 21.34 -13.86 0.11
N CYS A 167 22.59 -14.34 -0.01
CA CYS A 167 22.92 -15.77 0.01
C CYS A 167 23.33 -16.24 1.42
N GLN A 168 23.39 -17.56 1.65
CA GLN A 168 23.77 -18.09 2.96
C GLN A 168 25.22 -17.73 3.32
N GLY A 169 25.48 -17.33 4.56
CA GLY A 169 26.80 -16.88 5.03
C GLY A 169 27.19 -15.48 4.56
N GLU A 170 26.30 -14.71 3.92
CA GLU A 170 26.58 -13.34 3.49
C GLU A 170 26.57 -12.36 4.68
N GLU A 171 27.55 -11.46 4.74
CA GLU A 171 27.52 -10.26 5.60
C GLU A 171 27.43 -9.03 4.71
N ALA A 172 26.50 -8.13 5.02
CA ALA A 172 26.29 -6.90 4.26
C ALA A 172 26.05 -5.68 5.16
N GLU A 173 26.53 -4.53 4.68
CA GLU A 173 26.29 -3.20 5.23
C GLU A 173 25.19 -2.51 4.40
N LEU A 174 24.14 -2.01 5.07
CA LEU A 174 23.02 -1.32 4.43
C LEU A 174 23.25 0.19 4.47
N GLN A 175 23.29 0.82 3.30
CA GLN A 175 23.47 2.26 3.13
C GLN A 175 22.14 2.88 2.69
N LEU A 176 21.52 3.67 3.58
CA LEU A 176 20.24 4.34 3.33
C LEU A 176 20.44 5.78 2.80
N PRO A 177 19.63 6.24 1.84
CA PRO A 177 19.62 7.64 1.41
C PRO A 177 19.38 8.60 2.60
N GLY A 178 20.30 9.56 2.80
CA GLY A 178 20.17 10.58 3.85
C GLY A 178 20.41 10.11 5.30
N HIS A 179 20.81 8.86 5.51
CA HIS A 179 21.11 8.36 6.86
C HIS A 179 22.55 8.72 7.29
N SER A 180 22.67 9.39 8.44
CA SER A 180 23.95 9.79 9.05
C SER A 180 24.31 9.01 10.33
N GLY A 181 23.61 7.89 10.58
CA GLY A 181 23.86 7.01 11.72
C GLY A 181 25.05 6.05 11.50
N PRO A 182 25.31 5.17 12.48
CA PRO A 182 26.32 4.11 12.34
C PRO A 182 25.98 3.16 11.18
N PRO A 183 26.98 2.48 10.58
CA PRO A 183 26.72 1.52 9.51
C PRO A 183 25.89 0.34 10.03
N VAL A 184 24.68 0.21 9.50
CA VAL A 184 23.78 -0.91 9.79
C VAL A 184 24.30 -2.15 9.08
N ARG A 185 24.48 -3.25 9.82
CA ARG A 185 24.95 -4.52 9.25
C ARG A 185 24.01 -5.67 9.56
N LEU A 186 23.95 -6.58 8.60
CA LEU A 186 23.17 -7.81 8.67
C LEU A 186 24.03 -8.97 8.14
N THR A 187 24.18 -10.03 8.94
CA THR A 187 24.75 -11.31 8.49
C THR A 187 23.65 -12.35 8.44
N LEU A 188 23.55 -13.10 7.34
CA LEU A 188 22.64 -14.23 7.18
C LEU A 188 23.43 -15.54 7.39
N ASP A 189 23.33 -16.18 8.56
CA ASP A 189 24.05 -17.42 8.87
C ASP A 189 23.46 -18.63 8.13
N SER A 190 22.14 -18.78 8.23
CA SER A 190 21.40 -19.92 7.72
C SER A 190 19.92 -19.57 7.54
N PHE A 191 19.23 -20.24 6.62
CA PHE A 191 17.78 -20.13 6.47
C PHE A 191 17.12 -21.44 6.06
N THR A 192 15.83 -21.60 6.38
CA THR A 192 15.01 -22.70 5.88
C THR A 192 14.39 -22.36 4.53
N GLN A 193 14.16 -23.37 3.68
CA GLN A 193 13.41 -23.19 2.44
C GLN A 193 12.05 -22.51 2.71
N GLY A 194 11.81 -21.39 2.04
CA GLY A 194 10.53 -20.68 2.00
C GLY A 194 9.81 -20.97 0.69
N ARG A 195 8.68 -20.30 0.46
CA ARG A 195 7.83 -20.48 -0.72
C ARG A 195 7.71 -19.20 -1.54
N ASP A 196 7.66 -19.35 -2.86
CA ASP A 196 7.34 -18.25 -3.76
C ASP A 196 5.84 -17.96 -3.79
N SER A 197 5.48 -16.73 -4.15
CA SER A 197 4.07 -16.29 -4.20
C SER A 197 3.20 -17.10 -5.19
N TRP A 198 3.78 -17.74 -6.21
CA TRP A 198 3.05 -18.63 -7.13
C TRP A 198 2.91 -20.07 -6.62
N GLU A 199 3.66 -20.48 -5.60
CA GLU A 199 3.55 -21.80 -4.96
C GLU A 199 2.46 -21.84 -3.87
N LEU A 200 1.93 -20.67 -3.48
CA LEU A 200 0.87 -20.54 -2.51
C LEU A 200 -0.50 -20.79 -3.13
N GLU A 201 -1.30 -21.62 -2.46
CA GLU A 201 -2.69 -21.87 -2.85
C GLU A 201 -3.57 -20.63 -2.64
N THR A 202 -4.72 -20.58 -3.32
CA THR A 202 -5.66 -19.45 -3.22
C THR A 202 -6.11 -19.20 -1.78
N SER A 203 -6.44 -20.25 -1.05
CA SER A 203 -6.85 -20.20 0.35
C SER A 203 -5.73 -19.75 1.30
N GLU A 204 -4.48 -20.07 0.99
CA GLU A 204 -3.31 -19.60 1.75
C GLU A 204 -3.08 -18.10 1.54
N LYS A 205 -3.17 -17.63 0.29
CA LYS A 205 -3.09 -16.19 -0.04
C LYS A 205 -4.18 -15.38 0.64
N GLU A 206 -5.41 -15.90 0.68
CA GLU A 206 -6.54 -15.31 1.39
C GLU A 206 -6.36 -15.33 2.92
N ALA A 207 -5.75 -16.39 3.49
CA ALA A 207 -5.42 -16.44 4.91
C ALA A 207 -4.36 -15.39 5.28
N LEU A 208 -3.26 -15.33 4.54
CA LEU A 208 -2.18 -14.36 4.73
C LEU A 208 -2.70 -12.92 4.52
N ALA A 209 -3.52 -12.66 3.51
CA ALA A 209 -4.11 -11.34 3.29
C ALA A 209 -5.06 -10.91 4.41
N ARG A 210 -5.79 -11.84 5.04
CA ARG A 210 -6.61 -11.57 6.23
C ARG A 210 -5.75 -11.26 7.46
N GLU A 211 -4.60 -11.93 7.61
CA GLU A 211 -3.65 -11.66 8.69
C GLU A 211 -2.99 -10.27 8.53
N GLU A 212 -2.52 -9.94 7.33
CA GLU A 212 -2.02 -8.60 6.99
C GLU A 212 -3.10 -7.53 7.21
N ARG A 213 -4.36 -7.78 6.82
CA ARG A 213 -5.49 -6.88 7.09
C ARG A 213 -5.67 -6.65 8.59
N ALA A 214 -5.63 -7.71 9.40
CA ALA A 214 -5.81 -7.63 10.84
C ALA A 214 -4.71 -6.76 11.47
N ARG A 215 -3.44 -7.05 11.19
CA ARG A 215 -2.28 -6.26 11.65
C ARG A 215 -2.35 -4.81 11.19
N GLY A 216 -2.68 -4.56 9.91
CA GLY A 216 -2.87 -3.21 9.40
C GLY A 216 -3.99 -2.43 10.12
N THR A 217 -5.03 -3.14 10.59
CA THR A 217 -6.12 -2.53 11.37
C THR A 217 -5.68 -2.23 12.81
N GLU A 218 -4.86 -3.09 13.42
CA GLU A 218 -4.27 -2.86 14.74
C GLU A 218 -3.30 -1.68 14.73
N LEU A 219 -2.38 -1.62 13.76
CA LEU A 219 -1.45 -0.50 13.56
C LEU A 219 -2.18 0.82 13.32
N PHE A 220 -3.29 0.81 12.56
CA PHE A 220 -4.11 2.01 12.37
C PHE A 220 -4.72 2.49 13.68
N ARG A 221 -5.26 1.58 14.51
CA ARG A 221 -5.81 1.92 15.84
C ARG A 221 -4.72 2.38 16.82
N ALA A 222 -3.49 1.89 16.66
CA ALA A 222 -2.32 2.34 17.42
C ALA A 222 -1.76 3.70 16.96
N GLY A 223 -2.36 4.33 15.94
CA GLY A 223 -1.91 5.63 15.43
C GLY A 223 -0.72 5.57 14.47
N ASN A 224 -0.40 4.39 13.91
CA ASN A 224 0.64 4.19 12.90
C ASN A 224 0.02 3.98 11.50
N PRO A 225 -0.37 5.05 10.78
CA PRO A 225 -0.95 4.94 9.44
C PRO A 225 0.07 4.47 8.39
N GLU A 226 1.38 4.63 8.62
CA GLU A 226 2.43 4.16 7.70
C GLU A 226 2.54 2.64 7.72
N GLY A 227 2.68 2.04 8.91
CA GLY A 227 2.66 0.58 9.09
C GLY A 227 1.33 -0.04 8.65
N ALA A 228 0.21 0.63 8.93
CA ALA A 228 -1.10 0.23 8.43
C ALA A 228 -1.16 0.19 6.90
N ALA A 229 -0.69 1.24 6.22
CA ALA A 229 -0.62 1.30 4.76
C ALA A 229 0.26 0.18 4.17
N ARG A 230 1.43 -0.11 4.79
CA ARG A 230 2.28 -1.25 4.41
C ARG A 230 1.53 -2.57 4.46
N CYS A 231 0.86 -2.86 5.58
CA CYS A 231 0.09 -4.10 5.76
C CYS A 231 -1.05 -4.24 4.74
N TYR A 232 -1.85 -3.18 4.54
CA TYR A 232 -2.92 -3.21 3.53
C TYR A 232 -2.36 -3.36 2.10
N GLY A 233 -1.21 -2.76 1.80
CA GLY A 233 -0.51 -2.92 0.52
C GLY A 233 -0.02 -4.36 0.29
N ARG A 234 0.50 -5.03 1.33
CA ARG A 234 0.89 -6.45 1.28
C ARG A 234 -0.31 -7.36 1.08
N ALA A 235 -1.40 -7.14 1.82
CA ALA A 235 -2.65 -7.85 1.65
C ALA A 235 -3.19 -7.72 0.21
N LEU A 236 -3.22 -6.50 -0.34
CA LEU A 236 -3.61 -6.26 -1.73
C LEU A 236 -2.68 -6.97 -2.71
N ARG A 237 -1.35 -6.95 -2.50
CA ARG A 237 -0.39 -7.64 -3.38
C ARG A 237 -0.64 -9.15 -3.45
N LEU A 238 -0.92 -9.79 -2.31
CA LEU A 238 -1.31 -11.21 -2.27
C LEU A 238 -2.60 -11.44 -3.07
N LEU A 239 -3.66 -10.68 -2.75
CA LEU A 239 -4.96 -10.86 -3.37
C LEU A 239 -4.94 -10.53 -4.87
N LEU A 240 -4.18 -9.54 -5.34
CA LEU A 240 -4.12 -9.15 -6.77
C LEU A 240 -3.56 -10.25 -7.68
N THR A 241 -2.82 -11.23 -7.14
CA THR A 241 -2.39 -12.42 -7.91
C THR A 241 -3.51 -13.41 -8.20
N LEU A 242 -4.68 -13.25 -7.57
CA LEU A 242 -5.84 -14.13 -7.78
C LEU A 242 -6.69 -13.67 -8.98
N PRO A 243 -7.29 -14.60 -9.74
CA PRO A 243 -8.09 -14.26 -10.93
C PRO A 243 -9.32 -13.39 -10.58
N PRO A 244 -9.79 -12.52 -11.50
CA PRO A 244 -11.03 -11.76 -11.31
C PRO A 244 -12.26 -12.66 -11.13
N PRO A 245 -13.28 -12.25 -10.34
CA PRO A 245 -13.39 -10.97 -9.64
C PRO A 245 -12.43 -10.83 -8.45
N GLY A 246 -11.94 -11.97 -7.92
CA GLY A 246 -11.15 -12.07 -6.70
C GLY A 246 -11.97 -11.84 -5.43
N PRO A 247 -11.33 -11.93 -4.24
CA PRO A 247 -12.06 -11.88 -2.98
C PRO A 247 -12.64 -10.48 -2.69
N PRO A 248 -13.84 -10.38 -2.10
CA PRO A 248 -14.50 -9.11 -1.80
C PRO A 248 -13.68 -8.22 -0.84
N GLU A 249 -12.82 -8.81 0.00
CA GLU A 249 -11.90 -8.12 0.92
C GLU A 249 -10.96 -7.12 0.22
N ARG A 250 -10.75 -7.24 -1.10
CA ARG A 250 -10.04 -6.23 -1.89
C ARG A 250 -10.68 -4.84 -1.74
N ILE A 251 -12.01 -4.76 -1.61
CA ILE A 251 -12.76 -3.51 -1.47
C ILE A 251 -12.43 -2.85 -0.13
N ASP A 252 -12.56 -3.59 0.98
CA ASP A 252 -12.19 -3.14 2.32
C ASP A 252 -10.74 -2.66 2.39
N LEU A 253 -9.82 -3.40 1.76
CA LEU A 253 -8.40 -3.08 1.73
C LEU A 253 -8.09 -1.80 0.96
N HIS A 254 -8.68 -1.60 -0.23
CA HIS A 254 -8.55 -0.34 -0.96
C HIS A 254 -9.14 0.84 -0.16
N ALA A 255 -10.30 0.65 0.47
CA ALA A 255 -10.93 1.68 1.30
C ALA A 255 -10.03 2.07 2.48
N ASN A 256 -9.45 1.10 3.20
CA ASN A 256 -8.60 1.34 4.36
C ASN A 256 -7.22 1.90 3.97
N LEU A 257 -6.64 1.46 2.85
CA LEU A 257 -5.41 2.05 2.32
C LEU A 257 -5.61 3.53 1.95
N ALA A 258 -6.75 3.88 1.33
CA ALA A 258 -7.09 5.28 1.06
C ALA A 258 -7.21 6.12 2.34
N ALA A 259 -7.71 5.56 3.44
CA ALA A 259 -7.75 6.24 4.73
C ALA A 259 -6.35 6.57 5.26
N CYS A 260 -5.44 5.60 5.19
CA CYS A 260 -4.04 5.79 5.59
C CYS A 260 -3.36 6.85 4.71
N GLN A 261 -3.57 6.78 3.40
CA GLN A 261 -2.97 7.71 2.44
C GLN A 261 -3.45 9.16 2.62
N LEU A 262 -4.70 9.38 3.03
CA LEU A 262 -5.16 10.72 3.42
C LEU A 262 -4.42 11.25 4.65
N LEU A 263 -4.25 10.43 5.70
CA LEU A 263 -3.49 10.79 6.89
C LEU A 263 -2.00 11.06 6.60
N LEU A 264 -1.44 10.36 5.62
CA LEU A 264 -0.05 10.51 5.16
C LEU A 264 0.15 11.64 4.13
N GLY A 265 -0.88 12.43 3.81
CA GLY A 265 -0.78 13.54 2.86
C GLY A 265 -0.59 13.12 1.40
N GLN A 266 -1.11 11.94 1.02
CA GLN A 266 -0.98 11.32 -0.32
C GLN A 266 -2.33 11.28 -1.08
N PRO A 267 -2.99 12.43 -1.35
CA PRO A 267 -4.36 12.45 -1.87
C PRO A 267 -4.51 11.84 -3.27
N GLN A 268 -3.48 11.89 -4.11
CA GLN A 268 -3.50 11.25 -5.44
C GLN A 268 -3.72 9.74 -5.33
N LEU A 269 -2.98 9.08 -4.44
CA LEU A 269 -3.08 7.63 -4.22
C LEU A 269 -4.38 7.27 -3.51
N ALA A 270 -4.82 8.10 -2.55
CA ALA A 270 -6.09 7.91 -1.86
C ALA A 270 -7.28 7.97 -2.82
N ALA A 271 -7.29 8.92 -3.77
CA ALA A 271 -8.31 9.03 -4.80
C ALA A 271 -8.36 7.78 -5.70
N GLN A 272 -7.21 7.30 -6.19
CA GLN A 272 -7.11 6.09 -7.01
C GLN A 272 -7.63 4.83 -6.28
N ASN A 273 -7.29 4.68 -4.99
CA ASN A 273 -7.81 3.58 -4.17
C ASN A 273 -9.32 3.69 -3.95
N CYS A 274 -9.86 4.90 -3.76
CA CYS A 274 -11.32 5.10 -3.70
C CYS A 274 -12.00 4.83 -5.04
N ASP A 275 -11.37 5.15 -6.18
CA ASP A 275 -11.91 4.81 -7.50
C ASP A 275 -12.06 3.30 -7.67
N ARG A 276 -11.08 2.48 -7.22
CA ARG A 276 -11.19 1.00 -7.21
C ARG A 276 -12.34 0.47 -6.37
N VAL A 277 -12.65 1.13 -5.26
CA VAL A 277 -13.83 0.80 -4.44
C VAL A 277 -15.11 1.15 -5.20
N LEU A 278 -15.19 2.36 -5.76
CA LEU A 278 -16.39 2.88 -6.42
C LEU A 278 -16.67 2.25 -7.80
N GLU A 279 -15.66 1.67 -8.46
CA GLU A 279 -15.78 0.77 -9.62
C GLU A 279 -16.59 -0.50 -9.29
N ARG A 280 -16.60 -0.95 -8.03
CA ARG A 280 -17.34 -2.14 -7.56
C ARG A 280 -18.60 -1.78 -6.81
N GLU A 281 -18.52 -0.79 -5.94
CA GLU A 281 -19.60 -0.33 -5.08
C GLU A 281 -19.81 1.19 -5.23
N PRO A 282 -20.52 1.65 -6.28
CA PRO A 282 -20.70 3.08 -6.56
C PRO A 282 -21.33 3.88 -5.41
N GLY A 283 -22.03 3.21 -4.48
CA GLY A 283 -22.66 3.81 -3.30
C GLY A 283 -21.83 3.74 -2.01
N HIS A 284 -20.58 3.25 -2.03
CA HIS A 284 -19.77 3.06 -0.83
C HIS A 284 -19.44 4.40 -0.14
N LEU A 285 -20.22 4.77 0.89
CA LEU A 285 -20.18 6.10 1.52
C LEU A 285 -18.79 6.52 2.01
N LYS A 286 -18.03 5.63 2.68
CA LYS A 286 -16.67 5.97 3.14
C LYS A 286 -15.71 6.29 1.99
N ALA A 287 -15.83 5.61 0.84
CA ALA A 287 -15.00 5.85 -0.33
C ALA A 287 -15.42 7.13 -1.07
N LEU A 288 -16.72 7.43 -1.15
CA LEU A 288 -17.20 8.73 -1.63
C LEU A 288 -16.66 9.88 -0.78
N TYR A 289 -16.77 9.77 0.54
CA TYR A 289 -16.23 10.78 1.47
C TYR A 289 -14.70 10.94 1.33
N ARG A 290 -13.95 9.83 1.39
CA ARG A 290 -12.49 9.83 1.27
C ARG A 290 -12.03 10.35 -0.10
N ARG A 291 -12.72 10.02 -1.19
CA ARG A 291 -12.45 10.59 -2.52
C ARG A 291 -12.77 12.08 -2.56
N GLY A 292 -13.88 12.52 -1.95
CA GLY A 292 -14.23 13.93 -1.84
C GLY A 292 -13.12 14.75 -1.16
N VAL A 293 -12.63 14.29 0.00
CA VAL A 293 -11.50 14.90 0.72
C VAL A 293 -10.21 14.86 -0.12
N ALA A 294 -9.91 13.73 -0.77
CA ALA A 294 -8.75 13.62 -1.66
C ALA A 294 -8.82 14.63 -2.82
N GLN A 295 -9.94 14.71 -3.52
CA GLN A 295 -10.14 15.64 -4.64
C GLN A 295 -10.08 17.11 -4.18
N ALA A 296 -10.55 17.42 -2.97
CA ALA A 296 -10.42 18.75 -2.38
C ALA A 296 -8.93 19.13 -2.17
N ALA A 297 -8.14 18.21 -1.59
CA ALA A 297 -6.70 18.40 -1.41
C ALA A 297 -5.91 18.47 -2.74
N LEU A 298 -6.46 17.93 -3.83
CA LEU A 298 -5.93 18.06 -5.19
C LEU A 298 -6.38 19.34 -5.92
N GLY A 299 -7.23 20.17 -5.32
CA GLY A 299 -7.82 21.34 -5.97
C GLY A 299 -8.92 21.03 -7.00
N ASN A 300 -9.38 19.78 -7.11
CA ASN A 300 -10.46 19.36 -8.00
C ASN A 300 -11.84 19.58 -7.34
N LEU A 301 -12.17 20.85 -7.09
CA LEU A 301 -13.25 21.25 -6.18
C LEU A 301 -14.67 20.85 -6.65
N GLU A 302 -14.90 20.74 -7.96
CA GLU A 302 -16.17 20.28 -8.53
C GLU A 302 -16.39 18.80 -8.25
N LYS A 303 -15.33 17.97 -8.41
CA LYS A 303 -15.36 16.54 -8.11
C LYS A 303 -15.57 16.29 -6.62
N ALA A 304 -14.83 17.05 -5.78
CA ALA A 304 -14.98 17.01 -4.33
C ALA A 304 -16.42 17.36 -3.91
N THR A 305 -16.97 18.45 -4.47
CA THR A 305 -18.36 18.89 -4.24
C THR A 305 -19.37 17.81 -4.65
N ALA A 306 -19.18 17.17 -5.80
CA ALA A 306 -20.08 16.13 -6.29
C ALA A 306 -20.09 14.90 -5.36
N ASP A 307 -18.93 14.42 -4.93
CA ASP A 307 -18.84 13.26 -4.04
C ASP A 307 -19.39 13.55 -2.63
N LEU A 308 -19.04 14.71 -2.04
CA LEU A 308 -19.54 15.11 -0.72
C LEU A 308 -21.06 15.32 -0.72
N LYS A 309 -21.63 15.88 -1.80
CA LYS A 309 -23.09 15.96 -1.98
C LYS A 309 -23.75 14.58 -2.06
N ARG A 310 -23.11 13.59 -2.69
CA ARG A 310 -23.61 12.21 -2.73
C ARG A 310 -23.60 11.54 -1.36
N VAL A 311 -22.58 11.83 -0.52
CA VAL A 311 -22.57 11.39 0.89
C VAL A 311 -23.75 12.03 1.64
N LEU A 312 -23.92 13.35 1.55
CA LEU A 312 -24.99 14.08 2.25
C LEU A 312 -26.40 13.77 1.74
N ALA A 313 -26.55 13.27 0.51
CA ALA A 313 -27.83 12.78 0.00
C ALA A 313 -28.30 11.49 0.68
N VAL A 314 -27.36 10.68 1.21
CA VAL A 314 -27.66 9.41 1.90
C VAL A 314 -27.61 9.58 3.42
N ASP A 315 -26.65 10.35 3.93
CA ASP A 315 -26.53 10.74 5.34
C ASP A 315 -26.50 12.27 5.48
N PRO A 316 -27.67 12.94 5.51
CA PRO A 316 -27.73 14.39 5.67
C PRO A 316 -27.18 14.92 6.99
N LYS A 317 -27.00 14.05 8.00
CA LYS A 317 -26.49 14.40 9.33
C LYS A 317 -24.98 14.22 9.47
N ASN A 318 -24.29 13.84 8.39
CA ASN A 318 -22.86 13.62 8.38
C ASN A 318 -22.09 14.94 8.57
N ARG A 319 -21.78 15.30 9.82
CA ARG A 319 -21.10 16.55 10.18
C ARG A 319 -19.78 16.74 9.42
N ALA A 320 -18.96 15.69 9.35
CA ALA A 320 -17.67 15.75 8.64
C ALA A 320 -17.86 16.08 7.14
N ALA A 321 -18.81 15.45 6.45
CA ALA A 321 -19.10 15.78 5.06
C ALA A 321 -19.71 17.19 4.87
N GLN A 322 -20.48 17.71 5.84
CA GLN A 322 -20.95 19.09 5.83
C GLN A 322 -19.80 20.09 6.00
N GLU A 323 -18.90 19.85 6.95
CA GLU A 323 -17.74 20.70 7.24
C GLU A 323 -16.77 20.73 6.03
N GLU A 324 -16.44 19.56 5.46
CA GLU A 324 -15.60 19.47 4.25
C GLU A 324 -16.26 20.13 3.02
N LEU A 325 -17.56 19.94 2.81
CA LEU A 325 -18.27 20.62 1.73
C LEU A 325 -18.25 22.15 1.91
N GLY A 326 -18.36 22.63 3.16
CA GLY A 326 -18.21 24.03 3.50
C GLY A 326 -16.83 24.58 3.11
N LYS A 327 -15.75 23.87 3.45
CA LYS A 327 -14.37 24.23 3.06
C LYS A 327 -14.21 24.30 1.54
N VAL A 328 -14.65 23.25 0.82
CA VAL A 328 -14.57 23.17 -0.65
C VAL A 328 -15.33 24.32 -1.34
N VAL A 329 -16.54 24.65 -0.88
CA VAL A 329 -17.35 25.75 -1.45
C VAL A 329 -16.74 27.12 -1.17
N ILE A 330 -16.11 27.32 -0.01
CA ILE A 330 -15.38 28.56 0.29
C ILE A 330 -14.16 28.70 -0.61
N GLU A 331 -13.40 27.62 -0.81
CA GLU A 331 -12.20 27.65 -1.64
C GLU A 331 -12.52 27.86 -3.12
N GLY A 332 -13.59 27.23 -3.65
CA GLY A 332 -14.03 27.44 -5.02
C GLY A 332 -14.38 28.90 -5.31
N LYS A 333 -15.11 29.54 -4.41
CA LYS A 333 -15.42 30.98 -4.51
C LYS A 333 -14.17 31.88 -4.52
N LYS A 334 -13.09 31.51 -3.82
CA LYS A 334 -11.82 32.24 -3.89
C LYS A 334 -11.13 32.05 -5.23
N GLN A 335 -11.10 30.82 -5.74
CA GLN A 335 -10.52 30.51 -7.05
C GLN A 335 -11.26 31.25 -8.17
N ASP A 336 -12.60 31.20 -8.18
CA ASP A 336 -13.45 31.94 -9.12
C ASP A 336 -13.19 33.45 -9.07
N ALA A 337 -13.12 34.03 -7.85
CA ALA A 337 -12.85 35.45 -7.67
C ALA A 337 -11.43 35.84 -8.15
N GLY A 338 -10.44 34.99 -7.89
CA GLY A 338 -9.06 35.17 -8.36
C GLY A 338 -8.95 35.11 -9.89
N LEU A 339 -9.62 34.12 -10.52
CA LEU A 339 -9.71 34.00 -11.97
C LEU A 339 -10.41 35.22 -12.58
N ALA A 340 -11.54 35.66 -12.03
CA ALA A 340 -12.26 36.83 -12.50
C ALA A 340 -11.43 38.12 -12.36
N GLN A 341 -10.65 38.28 -11.29
CA GLN A 341 -9.73 39.40 -11.13
C GLN A 341 -8.55 39.34 -12.11
N GLY A 342 -8.00 38.15 -12.34
CA GLY A 342 -6.92 37.92 -13.31
C GLY A 342 -7.35 38.24 -14.73
N LEU A 343 -8.54 37.80 -15.14
CA LEU A 343 -9.11 38.08 -16.46
C LEU A 343 -9.33 39.58 -16.69
N ARG A 344 -9.86 40.33 -15.71
CA ARG A 344 -10.03 41.80 -15.84
C ARG A 344 -8.70 42.48 -16.19
N LYS A 345 -7.63 42.18 -15.45
CA LYS A 345 -6.27 42.69 -15.69
C LYS A 345 -5.63 42.28 -17.02
N MET A 346 -6.24 41.38 -17.80
CA MET A 346 -5.78 41.01 -19.14
C MET A 346 -6.53 41.74 -20.27
N PHE A 347 -7.65 42.40 -19.94
CA PHE A 347 -8.50 43.13 -20.89
C PHE A 347 -8.69 44.62 -20.55
N ASP A 348 -8.25 45.05 -19.36
CA ASP A 348 -8.00 46.45 -18.96
C ASP A 348 -6.57 46.89 -19.37
#